data_AF-A0A3B9FQB4-F1
#
_entry.id   AF-A0A3B9FQB4-F1
#
_cell.length_a   1.000
_cell.length_b   1.000
_cell.length_c   1.000
_cell.angle_alpha   90.00
_cell.angle_beta   90.00
_cell.angle_gamma   90.00
#
_symmetry.space_group_name_H-M   'P 1'
#
loop_
_entity.id
_entity.type
_entity.pdbx_description
1 polymer ?
#
loop_
_entity_poly.entity_id
_entity_poly.type
_entity_poly.pdbx_seq_one_letter_code
_entity_poly.pdbx_strand_id
1 'polypeptide(L)' 'VLGAECAGKDAGELIHSLSVAVSLGATVHALVQADWYHPTLSEIWTYPLEDLAEEISPPA' A
#
# COMPACT_ATOMS: atom_id res chain seq x y z
N VAL A 1 -0.79 3.61 8.00
CA VAL A 1 -1.90 3.00 7.25
C VAL A 1 -2.87 2.49 8.28
N LEU A 2 -4.13 2.91 8.19
CA LEU A 2 -5.16 2.50 9.16
C LEU A 2 -5.89 1.22 8.72
N GLY A 3 -6.00 1.03 7.40
CA GLY A 3 -6.62 -0.13 6.78
C GLY A 3 -6.47 -0.05 5.27
N ALA A 4 -6.81 -1.14 4.58
CA ALA A 4 -6.89 -1.21 3.13
C ALA A 4 -8.00 -2.19 2.73
N GLU A 5 -8.54 -2.01 1.53
CA GLU A 5 -9.55 -2.88 0.93
C GLU A 5 -9.22 -3.05 -0.55
N CYS A 6 -9.45 -4.25 -1.08
CA CYS A 6 -9.39 -4.51 -2.51
C CYS A 6 -10.35 -5.64 -2.91
N ALA A 7 -10.75 -5.66 -4.18
CA ALA A 7 -11.62 -6.69 -4.74
C ALA A 7 -11.05 -7.21 -6.07
N GLY A 8 -11.13 -8.52 -6.30
CA GLY A 8 -10.58 -9.17 -7.48
C GLY A 8 -10.30 -10.66 -7.26
N LYS A 9 -9.91 -11.38 -8.33
CA LYS A 9 -9.65 -12.83 -8.29
C LYS A 9 -8.67 -13.23 -7.19
N ASP A 10 -7.63 -12.42 -6.98
CA ASP A 10 -6.52 -12.69 -6.06
C ASP A 10 -6.46 -11.68 -4.91
N ALA A 11 -7.60 -11.08 -4.52
CA ALA A 11 -7.65 -10.06 -3.46
C ALA A 11 -7.11 -10.55 -2.11
N GLY A 12 -7.34 -11.82 -1.77
CA GLY A 12 -6.81 -12.42 -0.53
C GLY A 12 -5.28 -12.51 -0.52
N GLU A 13 -4.66 -12.75 -1.68
CA GLU A 13 -3.20 -12.68 -1.81
C GLU A 13 -2.74 -11.23 -1.82
N LEU A 14 -3.46 -10.33 -2.50
CA LEU A 14 -3.07 -8.93 -2.62
C LEU A 14 -3.12 -8.17 -1.29
N ILE A 15 -4.10 -8.46 -0.43
CA ILE A 15 -4.32 -7.74 0.84
C ILE A 15 -3.24 -8.02 1.88
N HIS A 16 -2.48 -9.10 1.73
CA HIS A 16 -1.49 -9.53 2.73
C HIS A 16 -0.39 -8.49 2.97
N SER A 17 0.02 -7.74 1.95
CA SER A 17 1.09 -6.74 2.01
C SER A 17 0.64 -5.53 2.83
N LEU A 18 -0.64 -5.16 2.75
CA LEU A 18 -1.20 -4.04 3.49
C LEU A 18 -1.54 -4.45 4.93
N SER A 19 -1.80 -5.73 5.20
CA SER A 19 -1.91 -6.23 6.57
C SER A 19 -0.61 -6.03 7.37
N VAL A 20 0.55 -6.21 6.71
CA VAL A 20 1.87 -5.90 7.29
C VAL A 20 2.02 -4.41 7.54
N ALA A 21 1.66 -3.56 6.57
CA ALA A 21 1.71 -2.11 6.74
C ALA A 21 0.87 -1.61 7.94
N VAL A 22 -0.35 -2.15 8.10
CA VAL A 22 -1.21 -1.84 9.24
C VAL A 22 -0.57 -2.31 10.55
N SER A 23 -0.09 -3.56 10.58
CA SER A 23 0.52 -4.15 11.78
C SER A 23 1.77 -3.41 12.24
N LEU A 24 2.56 -2.88 11.30
CA LEU A 24 3.76 -2.10 11.58
C LEU A 24 3.49 -0.60 11.80
N GLY A 25 2.24 -0.15 11.64
CA GLY A 25 1.92 1.28 11.67
C GLY A 25 2.64 2.09 10.56
N ALA A 26 3.01 1.44 9.45
CA ALA A 26 3.75 2.07 8.36
C ALA A 26 2.97 3.22 7.73
N THR A 27 3.64 4.26 7.25
CA THR A 27 2.98 5.40 6.58
C THR A 27 2.89 5.17 5.07
N VAL A 28 1.97 5.85 4.38
CA VAL A 28 1.89 5.77 2.90
C VAL A 28 3.19 6.25 2.25
N HIS A 29 3.80 7.30 2.81
CA HIS A 29 5.10 7.81 2.39
C HIS A 29 6.21 6.75 2.45
N ALA A 30 6.23 5.91 3.50
CA ALA A 30 7.20 4.82 3.60
C ALA A 30 6.92 3.72 2.56
N LEU A 31 5.66 3.41 2.28
CA LEU A 31 5.28 2.38 1.31
C LEU A 31 5.51 2.78 -0.15
N VAL A 32 5.41 4.08 -0.49
CA VAL A 32 5.79 4.59 -1.81
C VAL A 32 7.29 4.40 -2.08
N GLN A 33 8.12 4.40 -1.04
CA GLN A 33 9.57 4.15 -1.17
C GLN A 33 9.93 2.65 -1.18
N ALA A 34 8.97 1.76 -0.98
CA ALA A 34 9.21 0.32 -0.98
C ALA A 34 9.35 -0.22 -2.41
N ASP A 35 10.11 -1.30 -2.57
CA ASP A 35 10.25 -1.97 -3.86
C ASP A 35 8.99 -2.80 -4.16
N TRP A 36 8.14 -2.27 -5.04
CA TRP A 36 7.01 -3.00 -5.62
C TRP A 36 7.47 -3.70 -6.91
N TYR A 37 7.54 -5.04 -6.87
CA TYR A 37 8.12 -5.82 -7.96
C TYR A 37 7.27 -5.75 -9.24
N HIS A 38 7.92 -5.63 -10.40
CA HIS A 38 7.28 -5.62 -11.71
C HIS A 38 7.72 -6.83 -12.56
N PRO A 39 6.81 -7.50 -13.30
CA PRO A 39 5.37 -7.27 -13.38
C PRO A 39 4.60 -8.10 -12.33
N THR A 40 3.76 -7.46 -11.51
CA THR A 40 2.95 -8.18 -10.51
C THR A 40 1.61 -7.49 -10.25
N LEU A 41 0.64 -8.23 -9.71
CA LEU A 41 -0.59 -7.60 -9.24
C LEU A 41 -0.37 -6.67 -8.04
N SER A 42 0.67 -6.92 -7.22
CA SER A 42 0.93 -6.12 -6.02
C SER A 42 1.37 -4.70 -6.34
N GLU A 43 1.95 -4.46 -7.52
CA GLU A 43 2.32 -3.10 -7.94
C GLU A 43 1.13 -2.15 -8.05
N ILE A 44 -0.12 -2.65 -8.20
CA ILE A 44 -1.33 -1.81 -8.23
C ILE A 44 -1.51 -1.00 -6.92
N TRP A 45 -0.92 -1.45 -5.81
CA TRP A 45 -0.95 -0.68 -4.57
C TRP A 45 -0.23 0.67 -4.68
N THR A 46 0.70 0.87 -5.63
CA THR A 46 1.37 2.16 -5.75
C THR A 46 0.40 3.28 -6.09
N TYR A 47 -0.63 3.04 -6.92
CA TYR A 47 -1.59 4.10 -7.30
C TYR A 47 -2.27 4.77 -6.10
N PRO A 48 -3.01 4.06 -5.22
CA PRO A 48 -3.62 4.71 -4.06
C PRO A 48 -2.59 5.19 -3.03
N LEU A 49 -1.40 4.58 -2.96
CA LEU A 49 -0.34 5.03 -2.04
C LEU A 49 0.28 6.36 -2.47
N GLU A 50 0.51 6.53 -3.76
CA GLU A 50 1.01 7.76 -4.38
C GLU A 50 -0.03 8.86 -4.27
N ASP A 51 -1.30 8.59 -4.64
CA ASP A 51 -2.41 9.54 -4.51
C ASP A 51 -2.54 10.04 -3.05
N LEU A 52 -2.52 9.14 -2.08
CA LEU A 52 -2.58 9.51 -0.66
C LEU A 52 -1.35 10.29 -0.22
N ALA A 53 -0.14 9.91 -0.66
CA ALA A 53 1.08 10.61 -0.28
C ALA A 53 1.10 12.06 -0.82
N GLU A 54 0.38 12.37 -1.89
CA GLU A 54 0.18 13.74 -2.38
C GLU A 54 -0.84 14.52 -1.54
N GLU A 55 -1.88 13.85 -1.01
CA GLU A 55 -2.96 14.49 -0.26
C GLU A 55 -2.66 14.70 1.23
N ILE A 56 -1.86 13.82 1.86
CA ILE A 56 -1.58 13.88 3.29
C ILE A 56 -0.13 14.26 3.58
N SER A 57 0.07 15.12 4.57
CA SER A 57 1.43 15.49 4.98
C SER A 57 2.19 14.31 5.60
N PRO A 58 3.51 14.20 5.37
CA PRO A 58 4.32 13.20 6.05
C PRO A 58 4.31 13.43 7.56
N PRO A 59 4.43 12.36 8.37
CA PRO A 59 4.58 12.51 9.80
C PRO A 59 5.84 13.34 10.12
N ALA A 60 5.75 14.14 11.19
CA ALA A 60 6.85 14.96 11.71
C ALA A 60 8.01 14.11 12.26
#